data_AF-A0A3B9RT68-F1
#
_entry.id   AF-A0A3B9RT68-F1
#
_cell.length_a   1.000
_cell.length_b   1.000
_cell.length_c   1.000
_cell.angle_alpha   90.00
_cell.angle_beta   90.00
_cell.angle_gamma   90.00
#
_symmetry.space_group_name_H-M   'P 1'
#
loop_
_entity.id
_entity.type
_entity.pdbx_description
1 polymer ?
#
loop_
_entity_poly.entity_id
_entity_poly.type
_entity_poly.pdbx_seq_one_letter_code
_entity_poly.pdbx_strand_id
1 'polypeptide(L)'
;MIKKILVAIISLLVVIALLLGIITLVEYRPKDRENLSTIGNTTSAMVETHKEYSITSFNIGYGGLGEAEDCFMDGGENVRPESKAEVENNIWHIQEKLSELDSDFTILQEVDEDSKRSYNINQVDELLLGTMSGSFAYNFKVKYVPFPFPPIGKVNSGLLSMAKYKIRDSQRVSLPNPFSWPVRTVNLKRAMLITRYPIQDTEKYLVVINFHLEAYDSGEGKIEQTKLVSEIIAKEYEKGNYVIAGGDWNQTLVKGLQVDPDLLTEWTAPTVEWESLPSWEMGVDQNVPTNRSLIMPYVGNKEKLAKFFIDGFIVSPNIQIIETKVSAMDFKYSDHEPVRMKFVLLD
;
A
#
# COMPACT_ATOMS: atom_id res chain seq x y z
N MET A 1 -6.65 25.68 -47.21
CA MET A 1 -7.23 24.80 -46.16
C MET A 1 -6.26 23.70 -45.75
N ILE A 2 -5.77 22.87 -46.68
CA ILE A 2 -4.82 21.76 -46.42
C ILE A 2 -3.54 22.20 -45.66
N LYS A 3 -2.88 23.30 -46.06
CA LYS A 3 -1.70 23.81 -45.35
C LYS A 3 -1.97 24.19 -43.89
N LYS A 4 -3.15 24.74 -43.58
CA LYS A 4 -3.53 25.12 -42.20
C LYS A 4 -3.78 23.87 -41.35
N ILE A 5 -4.43 22.87 -41.92
CA ILE A 5 -4.65 21.56 -41.27
C ILE A 5 -3.30 20.87 -41.00
N LEU A 6 -2.39 20.88 -41.97
CA LEU A 6 -1.06 20.28 -41.81
C LEU A 6 -0.25 20.98 -40.71
N VAL A 7 -0.26 22.32 -40.67
CA VAL A 7 0.40 23.09 -39.60
C VAL A 7 -0.21 22.74 -38.24
N ALA A 8 -1.54 22.64 -38.13
CA ALA A 8 -2.20 22.28 -36.88
C ALA A 8 -1.80 20.87 -36.40
N ILE A 9 -1.74 19.89 -37.31
CA ILE A 9 -1.32 18.52 -36.99
C ILE A 9 0.15 18.50 -36.53
N ILE A 10 1.05 19.19 -37.24
CA ILE A 10 2.47 19.25 -36.87
C ILE A 10 2.63 19.90 -35.50
N SER A 11 1.93 21.02 -35.24
CA SER A 11 1.96 21.67 -33.93
C SER A 11 1.48 20.75 -32.82
N LEU A 12 0.40 19.99 -33.04
CA LEU A 12 -0.10 19.02 -32.06
C LEU A 12 0.94 17.91 -31.80
N LEU A 13 1.55 17.37 -32.85
CA LEU A 13 2.60 16.35 -32.72
C LEU A 13 3.82 16.88 -31.95
N VAL A 14 4.22 18.14 -32.18
CA VAL A 14 5.31 18.79 -31.42
C VAL A 14 4.94 18.92 -29.96
N VAL A 15 3.71 19.33 -29.63
CA VAL A 15 3.23 19.42 -28.25
C VAL A 15 3.23 18.05 -27.56
N ILE A 16 2.74 17.00 -28.22
CA ILE A 16 2.76 15.63 -27.69
C ILE A 16 4.21 15.16 -27.48
N ALA A 17 5.10 15.38 -28.46
CA ALA A 17 6.50 15.00 -28.35
C ALA A 17 7.22 15.73 -27.20
N LEU A 18 6.94 17.03 -27.01
CA LEU A 18 7.46 17.80 -25.87
C LEU A 18 6.94 17.25 -24.54
N LEU A 19 5.64 16.96 -24.44
CA LEU A 19 5.06 16.37 -23.23
C LEU A 19 5.71 15.02 -22.91
N LEU A 20 5.80 14.12 -23.89
CA LEU A 20 6.44 12.81 -23.75
C LEU A 20 7.93 12.95 -23.36
N GLY A 21 8.63 13.91 -23.95
CA GLY A 21 10.00 14.25 -23.59
C GLY A 21 10.13 14.70 -22.13
N ILE A 22 9.26 15.62 -21.70
CA ILE A 22 9.25 16.14 -20.32
C ILE A 22 8.99 15.03 -19.31
N ILE A 23 7.91 14.24 -19.47
CA ILE A 23 7.58 13.16 -18.53
C ILE A 23 8.67 12.08 -18.48
N THR A 24 9.35 11.83 -19.60
CA THR A 24 10.48 10.91 -19.66
C THR A 24 11.72 11.46 -18.94
N LEU A 25 11.98 12.76 -19.03
CA LEU A 25 13.09 13.41 -18.34
C LEU A 25 12.90 13.46 -16.82
N VAL A 26 11.66 13.68 -16.37
CA VAL A 26 11.32 13.78 -14.93
C VAL A 26 10.81 12.47 -14.31
N GLU A 27 10.84 11.36 -15.06
CA GLU A 27 10.46 10.04 -14.56
C GLU A 27 11.27 9.71 -13.29
N TYR A 28 10.56 9.34 -12.23
CA TYR A 28 11.18 8.81 -11.02
C TYR A 28 11.76 7.43 -11.30
N ARG A 29 13.09 7.30 -11.12
CA ARG A 29 13.84 6.06 -11.35
C ARG A 29 14.62 5.70 -10.08
N PRO A 30 13.96 5.12 -9.07
CA PRO A 30 14.64 4.71 -7.86
C PRO A 30 15.58 3.54 -8.14
N LYS A 31 16.55 3.33 -7.25
CA LYS A 31 17.40 2.13 -7.30
C LYS A 31 16.61 0.88 -6.89
N ASP A 32 17.14 -0.30 -7.22
CA ASP A 32 16.54 -1.57 -6.81
C ASP A 32 16.48 -1.71 -5.29
N ARG A 33 17.49 -1.18 -4.58
CA ARG A 33 17.56 -1.10 -3.13
C ARG A 33 18.09 0.25 -2.68
N GLU A 34 17.41 0.86 -1.72
CA GLU A 34 17.76 2.17 -1.16
C GLU A 34 17.65 2.10 0.36
N ASN A 35 18.72 2.48 1.07
CA ASN A 35 18.65 2.66 2.52
C ASN A 35 17.82 3.90 2.84
N LEU A 36 16.99 3.80 3.86
CA LEU A 36 16.09 4.86 4.29
C LEU A 36 16.55 5.42 5.64
N SER A 37 16.28 6.70 5.85
CA SER A 37 16.41 7.33 7.15
C SER A 37 15.26 6.92 8.05
N THR A 38 15.55 6.74 9.34
CA THR A 38 14.53 6.52 10.36
C THR A 38 14.04 7.85 10.93
N ILE A 39 12.77 7.93 11.29
CA ILE A 39 12.10 9.07 11.91
C ILE A 39 11.87 8.74 13.38
N GLY A 40 12.18 9.64 14.33
CA GLY A 40 11.84 9.44 15.75
C GLY A 40 12.54 8.28 16.49
N ASN A 41 13.55 7.64 15.90
CA ASN A 41 14.24 6.43 16.39
C ASN A 41 15.15 6.65 17.61
N THR A 42 14.57 7.13 18.71
CA THR A 42 15.27 7.49 19.96
C THR A 42 15.17 6.41 21.04
N THR A 43 14.22 5.47 20.89
CA THR A 43 14.05 4.33 21.82
C THR A 43 15.22 3.34 21.71
N SER A 44 15.52 2.67 22.81
CA SER A 44 16.47 1.54 22.85
C SER A 44 15.78 0.19 23.05
N ALA A 45 14.46 0.16 23.17
CA ALA A 45 13.69 -1.06 23.37
C ALA A 45 13.87 -2.02 22.19
N MET A 46 14.19 -3.28 22.50
CA MET A 46 14.36 -4.36 21.52
C MET A 46 13.16 -5.30 21.57
N VAL A 47 13.02 -6.12 20.53
CA VAL A 47 12.01 -7.17 20.47
C VAL A 47 12.52 -8.38 21.27
N GLU A 48 11.65 -9.17 21.86
CA GLU A 48 11.94 -10.29 22.75
C GLU A 48 11.19 -11.52 22.23
N THR A 49 11.71 -12.72 22.45
CA THR A 49 10.95 -13.96 22.19
C THR A 49 9.94 -14.23 23.30
N HIS A 50 8.92 -15.05 23.03
CA HIS A 50 7.87 -15.46 23.98
C HIS A 50 6.98 -14.34 24.54
N LYS A 51 7.11 -13.12 24.00
CA LYS A 51 6.22 -11.99 24.27
C LYS A 51 5.15 -11.87 23.18
N GLU A 52 3.92 -11.56 23.59
CA GLU A 52 2.84 -11.22 22.64
C GLU A 52 3.05 -9.80 22.11
N TYR A 53 3.00 -9.68 20.79
CA TYR A 53 3.04 -8.41 20.06
C TYR A 53 1.80 -8.25 19.20
N SER A 54 1.58 -7.04 18.73
CA SER A 54 0.54 -6.72 17.75
C SER A 54 1.05 -5.89 16.58
N ILE A 55 0.60 -6.22 15.36
CA ILE A 55 0.86 -5.45 14.15
C ILE A 55 -0.45 -5.07 13.47
N THR A 56 -0.57 -3.81 13.05
CA THR A 56 -1.69 -3.32 12.23
C THR A 56 -1.21 -3.02 10.82
N SER A 57 -1.92 -3.52 9.82
CA SER A 57 -1.82 -3.08 8.42
C SER A 57 -3.05 -2.26 8.06
N PHE A 58 -2.86 -1.16 7.35
CA PHE A 58 -3.97 -0.35 6.87
C PHE A 58 -3.58 0.45 5.61
N ASN A 59 -4.19 0.13 4.47
CA ASN A 59 -4.20 1.03 3.32
C ASN A 59 -5.15 2.18 3.64
N ILE A 60 -4.64 3.40 3.71
CA ILE A 60 -5.43 4.55 4.17
C ILE A 60 -6.10 5.31 3.03
N GLY A 61 -5.97 4.83 1.78
CA GLY A 61 -6.53 5.47 0.59
C GLY A 61 -6.18 6.96 0.50
N TYR A 62 -4.96 7.34 0.92
CA TYR A 62 -4.47 8.72 1.07
C TYR A 62 -5.44 9.66 1.81
N GLY A 63 -6.27 9.14 2.71
CA GLY A 63 -7.34 9.87 3.40
C GLY A 63 -8.44 10.38 2.46
N GLY A 64 -8.47 9.93 1.20
CA GLY A 64 -9.33 10.47 0.16
C GLY A 64 -10.17 9.42 -0.56
N LEU A 65 -10.42 8.27 0.06
CA LEU A 65 -11.28 7.21 -0.45
C LEU A 65 -12.31 6.77 0.59
N GLY A 66 -12.86 7.73 1.34
CA GLY A 66 -13.89 7.49 2.36
C GLY A 66 -15.23 7.04 1.79
N GLU A 67 -16.27 6.98 2.62
CA GLU A 67 -17.57 6.41 2.24
C GLU A 67 -18.31 7.18 1.13
N ALA A 68 -18.03 8.47 0.95
CA ALA A 68 -18.64 9.31 -0.07
C ALA A 68 -17.97 9.19 -1.45
N GLU A 69 -16.80 8.54 -1.51
CA GLU A 69 -15.92 8.58 -2.68
C GLU A 69 -16.13 7.39 -3.62
N ASP A 70 -15.86 7.64 -4.89
CA ASP A 70 -15.65 6.67 -5.96
C ASP A 70 -14.28 6.94 -6.62
N CYS A 71 -13.84 6.05 -7.52
CA CYS A 71 -12.55 6.17 -8.18
C CYS A 71 -12.68 5.83 -9.66
N PHE A 72 -12.20 6.73 -10.51
CA PHE A 72 -12.20 6.52 -11.96
C PHE A 72 -11.43 5.27 -12.42
N MET A 73 -10.44 4.80 -11.65
CA MET A 73 -9.70 3.58 -11.99
C MET A 73 -10.52 2.30 -11.77
N ASP A 74 -11.59 2.40 -10.98
CA ASP A 74 -12.54 1.32 -10.68
C ASP A 74 -13.86 1.45 -11.47
N GLY A 75 -13.94 2.44 -12.38
CA GLY A 75 -15.12 2.74 -13.18
C GLY A 75 -16.04 3.83 -12.60
N GLY A 76 -15.65 4.48 -11.50
CA GLY A 76 -16.32 5.68 -10.97
C GLY A 76 -15.99 6.95 -11.77
N GLU A 77 -16.37 8.11 -11.24
CA GLU A 77 -16.17 9.40 -11.94
C GLU A 77 -15.05 10.26 -11.34
N ASN A 78 -14.80 10.16 -10.03
CA ASN A 78 -13.92 11.08 -9.33
C ASN A 78 -12.44 10.67 -9.40
N VAL A 79 -11.60 11.71 -9.42
CA VAL A 79 -10.13 11.61 -9.45
C VAL A 79 -9.54 12.00 -8.09
N ARG A 80 -10.36 12.60 -7.24
CA ARG A 80 -9.97 13.27 -6.01
C ARG A 80 -11.22 13.58 -5.17
N PRO A 81 -11.10 13.56 -3.83
CA PRO A 81 -12.14 14.05 -2.93
C PRO A 81 -12.62 15.46 -3.19
N GLU A 82 -13.87 15.72 -2.83
CA GLU A 82 -14.53 17.01 -3.01
C GLU A 82 -13.82 18.16 -2.27
N SER A 83 -13.27 17.89 -1.08
CA SER A 83 -12.71 18.96 -0.23
C SER A 83 -11.48 18.56 0.58
N LYS A 84 -10.68 19.57 0.96
CA LYS A 84 -9.56 19.40 1.90
C LYS A 84 -10.02 18.93 3.26
N ALA A 85 -11.14 19.50 3.73
CA ALA A 85 -11.69 19.23 5.05
C ALA A 85 -12.10 17.77 5.21
N GLU A 86 -12.59 17.14 4.14
CA GLU A 86 -12.88 15.71 4.12
C GLU A 86 -11.61 14.86 4.28
N VAL A 87 -10.54 15.19 3.55
CA VAL A 87 -9.25 14.48 3.68
C VAL A 87 -8.68 14.64 5.09
N GLU A 88 -8.71 15.85 5.65
CA GLU A 88 -8.27 16.11 7.03
C GLU A 88 -9.13 15.34 8.05
N ASN A 89 -10.45 15.27 7.85
CA ASN A 89 -11.35 14.52 8.72
C ASN A 89 -11.08 13.01 8.67
N ASN A 90 -10.85 12.46 7.47
CA ASN A 90 -10.52 11.05 7.30
C ASN A 90 -9.19 10.71 7.97
N ILE A 91 -8.14 11.51 7.73
CA ILE A 91 -6.83 11.32 8.37
C ILE A 91 -6.95 11.41 9.90
N TRP A 92 -7.71 12.36 10.43
CA TRP A 92 -7.93 12.47 11.87
C TRP A 92 -8.55 11.21 12.47
N HIS A 93 -9.63 10.68 11.88
CA HIS A 93 -10.25 9.45 12.37
C HIS A 93 -9.39 8.21 12.16
N ILE A 94 -8.57 8.18 11.10
CA ILE A 94 -7.57 7.13 10.91
C ILE A 94 -6.54 7.17 12.05
N GLN A 95 -6.04 8.35 12.43
CA GLN A 95 -5.15 8.49 13.59
C GLN A 95 -5.80 8.03 14.90
N GLU A 96 -7.06 8.41 15.13
CA GLU A 96 -7.82 7.95 16.30
C GLU A 96 -7.90 6.42 16.31
N LYS A 97 -8.22 5.81 15.15
CA LYS A 97 -8.31 4.36 15.05
C LYS A 97 -6.97 3.66 15.31
N LEU A 98 -5.89 4.18 14.73
CA LEU A 98 -4.54 3.64 14.97
C LEU A 98 -4.14 3.77 16.45
N SER A 99 -4.53 4.87 17.10
CA SER A 99 -4.30 5.09 18.53
C SER A 99 -5.14 4.17 19.42
N GLU A 100 -6.38 3.88 19.03
CA GLU A 100 -7.26 2.90 19.70
C GLU A 100 -6.69 1.48 19.61
N LEU A 101 -6.18 1.09 18.42
CA LEU A 101 -5.59 -0.23 18.21
C LEU A 101 -4.29 -0.42 18.99
N ASP A 102 -3.54 0.67 19.20
CA ASP A 102 -2.30 0.77 19.98
C ASP A 102 -1.29 -0.35 19.67
N SER A 103 -1.18 -0.72 18.39
CA SER A 103 -0.32 -1.84 17.98
C SER A 103 1.17 -1.55 18.22
N ASP A 104 1.93 -2.61 18.49
CA ASP A 104 3.39 -2.55 18.65
C ASP A 104 4.10 -2.12 17.36
N PHE A 105 3.53 -2.55 16.23
CA PHE A 105 3.96 -2.24 14.87
C PHE A 105 2.77 -1.76 14.04
N THR A 106 3.01 -0.81 13.14
CA THR A 106 1.99 -0.32 12.22
C THR A 106 2.60 -0.17 10.83
N ILE A 107 1.93 -0.71 9.81
CA ILE A 107 2.35 -0.61 8.42
C ILE A 107 1.19 0.00 7.60
N LEU A 108 1.43 1.15 7.01
CA LEU A 108 0.43 1.90 6.25
C LEU A 108 0.81 1.94 4.78
N GLN A 109 -0.21 1.87 3.93
CA GLN A 109 -0.12 2.01 2.47
C GLN A 109 -0.88 3.27 2.02
N GLU A 110 -0.52 3.79 0.84
CA GLU A 110 -1.08 5.02 0.27
C GLU A 110 -0.95 6.26 1.16
N VAL A 111 0.19 6.41 1.82
CA VAL A 111 0.49 7.61 2.59
C VAL A 111 1.07 8.67 1.67
N ASP A 112 0.34 9.76 1.46
CA ASP A 112 0.73 10.86 0.59
C ASP A 112 1.56 11.93 1.33
N GLU A 113 2.65 12.37 0.72
CA GLU A 113 3.50 13.49 1.15
C GLU A 113 3.48 14.57 0.06
N ASP A 114 2.61 15.58 0.19
CA ASP A 114 2.52 16.68 -0.77
C ASP A 114 2.00 16.23 -2.18
N SER A 115 0.98 15.37 -2.22
CA SER A 115 0.25 15.03 -3.45
C SER A 115 -0.89 16.00 -3.74
N LYS A 116 -1.21 16.23 -5.02
CA LYS A 116 -2.35 17.06 -5.42
C LYS A 116 -3.68 16.43 -4.98
N ARG A 117 -3.85 15.11 -5.12
CA ARG A 117 -5.11 14.42 -4.75
C ARG A 117 -5.45 14.57 -3.27
N SER A 118 -4.47 14.54 -2.38
CA SER A 118 -4.65 14.73 -0.94
C SER A 118 -4.44 16.18 -0.46
N TYR A 119 -4.65 17.19 -1.32
CA TYR A 119 -4.57 18.62 -0.91
C TYR A 119 -3.20 19.05 -0.36
N ASN A 120 -2.13 18.41 -0.84
CA ASN A 120 -0.75 18.72 -0.47
C ASN A 120 -0.47 18.56 1.04
N ILE A 121 -1.28 17.75 1.72
CA ILE A 121 -1.09 17.41 3.13
C ILE A 121 0.15 16.51 3.26
N ASN A 122 0.94 16.72 4.33
CA ASN A 122 2.02 15.82 4.69
C ASN A 122 1.49 14.77 5.67
N GLN A 123 0.99 13.65 5.13
CA GLN A 123 0.38 12.61 5.95
C GLN A 123 1.42 11.81 6.74
N VAL A 124 2.69 11.81 6.32
CA VAL A 124 3.76 11.18 7.10
C VAL A 124 3.92 11.87 8.44
N ASP A 125 3.96 13.21 8.46
CA ASP A 125 4.08 13.98 9.69
C ASP A 125 2.83 13.86 10.57
N GLU A 126 1.65 13.83 9.97
CA GLU A 126 0.39 13.69 10.70
C GLU A 126 0.25 12.28 11.32
N LEU A 127 0.50 11.22 10.56
CA LEU A 127 0.28 9.84 11.02
C LEU A 127 1.37 9.32 11.96
N LEU A 128 2.51 10.02 12.08
CA LEU A 128 3.57 9.63 12.99
C LEU A 128 3.09 9.72 14.45
N LEU A 129 2.80 8.56 15.04
CA LEU A 129 2.40 8.49 16.45
C LEU A 129 3.62 8.83 17.33
N GLY A 130 3.47 9.79 18.23
CA GLY A 130 4.58 10.34 19.02
C GLY A 130 5.34 9.33 19.90
N THR A 131 4.77 8.13 20.10
CA THR A 131 5.38 7.01 20.83
C THR A 131 6.18 6.05 19.94
N MET A 132 6.16 6.24 18.61
CA MET A 132 6.72 5.30 17.64
C MET A 132 7.83 5.93 16.81
N SER A 133 8.77 5.07 16.44
CA SER A 133 9.78 5.35 15.42
C SER A 133 9.24 4.94 14.06
N GLY A 134 9.56 5.69 13.00
CA GLY A 134 9.03 5.49 11.65
C GLY A 134 10.10 5.33 10.58
N SER A 135 9.69 4.85 9.41
CA SER A 135 10.45 4.93 8.15
C SER A 135 9.47 4.99 6.98
N PHE A 136 9.80 5.77 5.96
CA PHE A 136 8.91 6.03 4.83
C PHE A 136 9.60 5.74 3.50
N ALA A 137 8.87 5.08 2.59
CA ALA A 137 9.37 4.69 1.28
C ALA A 137 8.38 5.06 0.18
N TYR A 138 8.79 5.89 -0.79
CA TYR A 138 7.94 6.15 -1.96
C TYR A 138 7.79 4.90 -2.83
N ASN A 139 6.55 4.62 -3.19
CA ASN A 139 6.19 3.61 -4.19
C ASN A 139 5.37 4.23 -5.35
N PHE A 140 5.00 5.51 -5.28
CA PHE A 140 4.42 6.27 -6.38
C PHE A 140 4.87 7.73 -6.32
N LYS A 141 5.82 8.12 -7.17
CA LYS A 141 6.37 9.48 -7.18
C LYS A 141 6.42 10.03 -8.59
N VAL A 142 5.53 10.96 -8.92
CA VAL A 142 5.36 11.53 -10.25
C VAL A 142 5.11 13.03 -10.14
N LYS A 143 5.84 13.81 -10.94
CA LYS A 143 5.69 15.27 -10.95
C LYS A 143 4.33 15.73 -11.47
N TYR A 144 3.78 15.01 -12.44
CA TYR A 144 2.47 15.29 -13.02
C TYR A 144 1.92 14.09 -13.79
N VAL A 145 0.78 13.55 -13.35
CA VAL A 145 -0.01 12.56 -14.09
C VAL A 145 -1.09 13.33 -14.88
N PRO A 146 -1.05 13.31 -16.22
CA PRO A 146 -1.87 14.18 -17.06
C PRO A 146 -3.28 13.64 -17.36
N PHE A 147 -3.63 12.45 -16.88
CA PHE A 147 -4.92 11.80 -17.11
C PHE A 147 -5.54 11.27 -15.80
N PRO A 148 -6.85 11.04 -15.75
CA PRO A 148 -7.86 11.43 -16.75
C PRO A 148 -8.04 12.97 -16.77
N PHE A 149 -9.07 13.52 -17.40
CA PHE A 149 -9.37 14.96 -17.26
C PHE A 149 -10.60 15.12 -16.34
N PRO A 150 -10.49 15.84 -15.19
CA PRO A 150 -9.34 16.58 -14.71
C PRO A 150 -8.15 15.69 -14.27
N PRO A 151 -6.90 16.16 -14.41
CA PRO A 151 -5.70 15.35 -14.16
C PRO A 151 -5.45 15.10 -12.68
N ILE A 152 -5.03 13.86 -12.37
CA ILE A 152 -4.52 13.45 -11.05
C ILE A 152 -3.43 14.43 -10.59
N GLY A 153 -2.53 14.84 -11.49
CA GLY A 153 -1.47 15.81 -11.21
C GLY A 153 -0.31 15.23 -10.41
N LYS A 154 0.28 16.02 -9.51
CA LYS A 154 1.44 15.61 -8.72
C LYS A 154 1.06 14.51 -7.73
N VAL A 155 1.86 13.45 -7.66
CA VAL A 155 1.71 12.38 -6.67
C VAL A 155 3.05 12.05 -6.05
N ASN A 156 3.07 11.97 -4.72
CA ASN A 156 4.17 11.57 -3.88
C ASN A 156 3.57 10.66 -2.79
N SER A 157 3.35 9.39 -3.12
CA SER A 157 2.75 8.40 -2.22
C SER A 157 3.77 7.31 -1.87
N GLY A 158 3.57 6.71 -0.70
CA GLY A 158 4.48 5.70 -0.20
C GLY A 158 3.90 4.80 0.87
N LEU A 159 4.82 4.05 1.45
CA LEU A 159 4.64 3.09 2.53
C LEU A 159 5.25 3.67 3.79
N LEU A 160 4.50 3.68 4.89
CA LEU A 160 4.98 4.09 6.21
C LEU A 160 5.01 2.87 7.13
N SER A 161 6.16 2.58 7.73
CA SER A 161 6.28 1.57 8.78
C SER A 161 6.67 2.25 10.08
N MET A 162 5.96 1.93 11.15
CA MET A 162 6.15 2.47 12.48
C MET A 162 6.26 1.35 13.52
N ALA A 163 7.03 1.58 14.57
CA ALA A 163 7.12 0.66 15.72
C ALA A 163 7.42 1.38 17.03
N LYS A 164 7.01 0.78 18.15
CA LYS A 164 7.43 1.17 19.52
C LYS A 164 8.88 0.76 19.85
N TYR A 165 9.54 0.02 18.95
CA TYR A 165 10.83 -0.62 19.14
C TYR A 165 11.91 0.02 18.27
N LYS A 166 13.18 -0.17 18.66
CA LYS A 166 14.34 0.36 17.97
C LYS A 166 14.41 -0.17 16.54
N ILE A 167 14.51 0.73 15.57
CA ILE A 167 14.78 0.37 14.18
C ILE A 167 16.29 0.25 14.00
N ARG A 168 16.79 -0.91 13.54
CA ARG A 168 18.20 -1.10 13.18
C ARG A 168 18.51 -0.44 11.84
N ASP A 169 17.70 -0.76 10.84
CA ASP A 169 17.77 -0.25 9.48
C ASP A 169 16.43 -0.42 8.77
N SER A 170 16.22 0.42 7.75
CA SER A 170 15.09 0.33 6.84
C SER A 170 15.56 0.48 5.40
N GLN A 171 14.94 -0.27 4.50
CA GLN A 171 15.28 -0.29 3.08
C GLN A 171 14.02 -0.26 2.22
N ARG A 172 14.04 0.56 1.18
CA ARG A 172 13.11 0.45 0.06
C ARG A 172 13.68 -0.58 -0.93
N VAL A 173 12.87 -1.55 -1.32
CA VAL A 173 13.22 -2.55 -2.34
C VAL A 173 12.21 -2.45 -3.48
N SER A 174 12.68 -2.14 -4.70
CA SER A 174 11.80 -2.02 -5.87
C SER A 174 11.17 -3.36 -6.22
N LEU A 175 9.89 -3.31 -6.60
CA LEU A 175 9.16 -4.41 -7.20
C LEU A 175 9.15 -4.26 -8.74
N PRO A 176 9.03 -5.37 -9.50
CA PRO A 176 8.89 -5.33 -10.95
C PRO A 176 7.77 -4.38 -11.40
N ASN A 177 8.04 -3.60 -12.44
CA ASN A 177 7.08 -2.67 -13.04
C ASN A 177 6.59 -3.25 -14.38
N PRO A 178 5.30 -3.62 -14.49
CA PRO A 178 4.78 -4.26 -15.70
C PRO A 178 4.51 -3.27 -16.84
N PHE A 179 4.64 -1.96 -16.61
CA PHE A 179 4.27 -0.93 -17.57
C PHE A 179 5.44 -0.54 -18.48
N SER A 180 5.14 -0.35 -19.76
CA SER A 180 6.09 0.11 -20.78
C SER A 180 6.03 1.64 -20.95
N TRP A 181 7.01 2.19 -21.65
CA TRP A 181 6.96 3.59 -22.05
C TRP A 181 5.80 3.83 -23.04
N PRO A 182 5.05 4.94 -22.93
CA PRO A 182 5.23 6.06 -22.01
C PRO A 182 4.50 5.93 -20.67
N VAL A 183 3.55 4.99 -20.55
CA VAL A 183 2.69 4.82 -19.35
C VAL A 183 3.52 4.72 -18.08
N ARG A 184 4.59 3.91 -18.11
CA ARG A 184 5.56 3.74 -17.03
C ARG A 184 6.05 5.05 -16.40
N THR A 185 6.22 6.11 -17.20
CA THR A 185 6.81 7.38 -16.75
C THR A 185 5.93 8.14 -15.77
N VAL A 186 4.63 7.87 -15.78
CA VAL A 186 3.61 8.50 -14.95
C VAL A 186 2.86 7.49 -14.07
N ASN A 187 3.40 6.28 -13.92
CA ASN A 187 2.81 5.19 -13.16
C ASN A 187 3.63 4.90 -11.89
N LEU A 188 3.07 4.08 -10.99
CA LEU A 188 3.66 3.66 -9.74
C LEU A 188 5.01 2.95 -9.96
N LYS A 189 5.93 3.15 -9.02
CA LYS A 189 7.19 2.41 -8.87
C LYS A 189 7.08 1.54 -7.62
N ARG A 190 6.17 0.56 -7.67
CA ARG A 190 5.84 -0.36 -6.58
C ARG A 190 7.12 -0.83 -5.86
N ALA A 191 7.03 -0.96 -4.54
CA ALA A 191 8.18 -1.29 -3.70
C ALA A 191 7.71 -2.00 -2.43
N MET A 192 8.65 -2.66 -1.76
CA MET A 192 8.54 -3.06 -0.37
C MET A 192 9.33 -2.09 0.50
N LEU A 193 8.82 -1.83 1.71
CA LEU A 193 9.54 -1.22 2.81
C LEU A 193 9.90 -2.31 3.82
N ILE A 194 11.19 -2.67 3.85
CA ILE A 194 11.73 -3.67 4.77
C ILE A 194 12.33 -2.94 5.96
N THR A 195 11.87 -3.25 7.17
CA THR A 195 12.41 -2.68 8.41
C THR A 195 12.84 -3.80 9.35
N ARG A 196 14.03 -3.65 9.96
CA ARG A 196 14.63 -4.65 10.84
C ARG A 196 14.66 -4.16 12.28
N TYR A 197 14.12 -4.97 13.18
CA TYR A 197 14.10 -4.73 14.62
C TYR A 197 14.98 -5.77 15.32
N PRO A 198 15.99 -5.38 16.10
CA PRO A 198 16.87 -6.33 16.77
C PRO A 198 16.09 -7.11 17.83
N ILE A 199 16.38 -8.40 17.92
CA ILE A 199 15.84 -9.28 18.98
C ILE A 199 16.87 -9.36 20.11
N GLN A 200 16.42 -9.07 21.32
CA GLN A 200 17.22 -9.03 22.53
C GLN A 200 17.99 -10.34 22.72
N ASP A 201 19.25 -10.23 23.16
CA ASP A 201 20.12 -11.37 23.46
C ASP A 201 20.38 -12.31 22.27
N THR A 202 20.18 -11.84 21.03
CA THR A 202 20.47 -12.58 19.80
C THR A 202 21.09 -11.69 18.71
N GLU A 203 21.62 -12.29 17.65
CA GLU A 203 22.02 -11.60 16.41
C GLU A 203 20.91 -11.56 15.35
N LYS A 204 19.71 -12.07 15.69
CA LYS A 204 18.56 -12.19 14.79
C LYS A 204 17.73 -10.90 14.80
N TYR A 205 16.90 -10.73 13.78
CA TYR A 205 15.96 -9.63 13.65
C TYR A 205 14.52 -10.13 13.53
N LEU A 206 13.58 -9.35 14.04
CA LEU A 206 12.23 -9.31 13.48
C LEU A 206 12.28 -8.39 12.25
N VAL A 207 11.99 -8.95 11.09
CA VAL A 207 11.94 -8.27 9.80
C VAL A 207 10.49 -8.07 9.43
N VAL A 208 10.05 -6.81 9.39
CA VAL A 208 8.70 -6.44 8.95
C VAL A 208 8.79 -5.87 7.54
N ILE A 209 8.00 -6.43 6.63
CA ILE A 209 7.97 -6.06 5.22
C ILE A 209 6.57 -5.51 4.92
N ASN A 210 6.51 -4.19 4.71
CA ASN A 210 5.30 -3.50 4.25
C ASN A 210 5.32 -3.44 2.71
N PHE A 211 4.20 -3.77 2.07
CA PHE A 211 4.01 -3.56 0.63
C PHE A 211 2.60 -3.10 0.28
N HIS A 212 2.47 -2.66 -0.97
CA HIS A 212 1.20 -2.49 -1.66
C HIS A 212 1.45 -2.99 -3.09
N LEU A 213 0.95 -4.18 -3.42
CA LEU A 213 1.21 -4.85 -4.71
C LEU A 213 0.36 -4.26 -5.85
N GLU A 214 0.63 -4.68 -7.08
CA GLU A 214 -0.03 -4.15 -8.28
C GLU A 214 -1.53 -4.46 -8.34
N ALA A 215 -2.32 -3.50 -8.80
CA ALA A 215 -3.79 -3.63 -8.92
C ALA A 215 -4.22 -3.79 -10.38
N TYR A 216 -3.75 -2.90 -11.26
CA TYR A 216 -4.37 -2.62 -12.57
C TYR A 216 -3.55 -3.12 -13.78
N ASP A 217 -2.70 -4.12 -13.60
CA ASP A 217 -2.00 -4.79 -14.71
C ASP A 217 -2.76 -6.01 -15.24
N SER A 218 -2.24 -6.61 -16.31
CA SER A 218 -2.78 -7.83 -16.94
C SER A 218 -2.69 -9.08 -16.06
N GLY A 219 -2.02 -9.01 -14.91
CA GLY A 219 -1.83 -10.10 -13.95
C GLY A 219 -0.38 -10.62 -13.89
N GLU A 220 0.40 -10.45 -14.96
CA GLU A 220 1.79 -10.89 -15.01
C GLU A 220 2.67 -10.17 -13.96
N GLY A 221 2.50 -8.86 -13.80
CA GLY A 221 3.17 -8.07 -12.79
C GLY A 221 2.78 -8.48 -11.37
N LYS A 222 1.49 -8.74 -11.09
CA LYS A 222 1.04 -9.27 -9.79
C LYS A 222 1.75 -10.58 -9.42
N ILE A 223 1.89 -11.48 -10.40
CA ILE A 223 2.59 -12.77 -10.23
C ILE A 223 4.09 -12.54 -9.97
N GLU A 224 4.75 -11.74 -10.79
CA GLU A 224 6.19 -11.44 -10.63
C GLU A 224 6.49 -10.77 -9.27
N GLN A 225 5.62 -9.87 -8.83
CA GLN A 225 5.74 -9.21 -7.53
C GLN A 225 5.56 -10.20 -6.38
N THR A 226 4.52 -11.05 -6.44
CA THR A 226 4.27 -12.10 -5.45
C THR A 226 5.47 -13.07 -5.34
N LYS A 227 6.06 -13.46 -6.49
CA LYS A 227 7.27 -14.30 -6.52
C LYS A 227 8.47 -13.60 -5.88
N LEU A 228 8.69 -12.31 -6.16
CA LEU A 228 9.79 -11.58 -5.53
C LEU A 228 9.59 -11.40 -4.02
N VAL A 229 8.34 -11.19 -3.56
CA VAL A 229 8.01 -11.20 -2.13
C VAL A 229 8.38 -12.55 -1.52
N SER A 230 7.92 -13.66 -2.11
CA SER A 230 8.20 -15.03 -1.70
C SER A 230 9.71 -15.31 -1.58
N GLU A 231 10.50 -14.90 -2.58
CA GLU A 231 11.95 -15.04 -2.54
C GLU A 231 12.60 -14.24 -1.40
N ILE A 232 12.14 -13.00 -1.17
CA ILE A 232 12.74 -12.12 -0.15
C ILE A 232 12.41 -12.63 1.24
N ILE A 233 11.16 -13.04 1.51
CA ILE A 233 10.79 -13.56 2.82
C ILE A 233 11.56 -14.85 3.12
N ALA A 234 11.69 -15.76 2.15
CA ALA A 234 12.47 -16.98 2.30
C ALA A 234 13.94 -16.69 2.60
N LYS A 235 14.58 -15.78 1.84
CA LYS A 235 15.97 -15.36 2.06
C LYS A 235 16.22 -14.70 3.42
N GLU A 236 15.25 -13.96 3.95
CA GLU A 236 15.37 -13.40 5.31
C GLU A 236 15.23 -14.50 6.37
N TYR A 237 14.29 -15.42 6.20
CA TYR A 237 14.12 -16.55 7.12
C TYR A 237 15.32 -17.51 7.12
N GLU A 238 15.94 -17.77 5.96
CA GLU A 238 17.18 -18.57 5.84
C GLU A 238 18.36 -17.99 6.65
N LYS A 239 18.36 -16.67 6.92
CA LYS A 239 19.35 -16.02 7.81
C LYS A 239 19.05 -16.24 9.29
N GLY A 240 17.96 -16.94 9.62
CA GLY A 240 17.46 -17.17 10.97
C GLY A 240 16.57 -16.04 11.51
N ASN A 241 16.17 -15.07 10.68
CA ASN A 241 15.30 -13.99 11.10
C ASN A 241 13.85 -14.44 11.27
N TYR A 242 13.07 -13.64 12.00
CA TYR A 242 11.62 -13.76 12.10
C TYR A 242 11.04 -12.80 11.07
N VAL A 243 10.14 -13.26 10.21
CA VAL A 243 9.66 -12.49 9.07
C VAL A 243 8.16 -12.36 9.14
N ILE A 244 7.69 -11.11 9.13
CA ILE A 244 6.29 -10.75 8.90
C ILE A 244 6.25 -9.91 7.64
N ALA A 245 5.53 -10.36 6.63
CA ALA A 245 5.28 -9.57 5.42
C ALA A 245 3.78 -9.37 5.25
N GLY A 246 3.35 -8.16 4.93
CA GLY A 246 1.94 -7.84 4.80
C GLY A 246 1.68 -6.44 4.28
N GLY A 247 0.40 -6.15 4.10
CA GLY A 247 -0.06 -4.96 3.41
C GLY A 247 -1.26 -5.27 2.54
N ASP A 248 -1.44 -4.44 1.53
CA ASP A 248 -2.42 -4.61 0.48
C ASP A 248 -1.83 -5.48 -0.66
N TRP A 249 -2.40 -6.66 -0.84
CA TRP A 249 -1.97 -7.61 -1.86
C TRP A 249 -2.59 -7.36 -3.23
N ASN A 250 -3.64 -6.53 -3.32
CA ASN A 250 -4.53 -6.39 -4.48
C ASN A 250 -5.01 -7.72 -5.08
N GLN A 251 -4.98 -8.77 -4.25
CA GLN A 251 -5.26 -10.15 -4.62
C GLN A 251 -5.99 -10.79 -3.45
N THR A 252 -7.06 -11.54 -3.71
CA THR A 252 -7.80 -12.18 -2.62
C THR A 252 -6.97 -13.28 -1.94
N LEU A 253 -6.94 -13.19 -0.61
CA LEU A 253 -6.27 -14.12 0.29
C LEU A 253 -7.24 -15.19 0.85
N VAL A 254 -8.45 -15.27 0.33
CA VAL A 254 -9.43 -16.31 0.68
C VAL A 254 -9.53 -17.31 -0.47
N LYS A 255 -9.15 -18.57 -0.21
CA LYS A 255 -9.20 -19.63 -1.21
C LYS A 255 -10.63 -19.93 -1.62
N GLY A 256 -10.90 -19.90 -2.93
CA GLY A 256 -12.20 -20.23 -3.49
C GLY A 256 -13.29 -19.19 -3.20
N LEU A 257 -12.92 -17.96 -2.83
CA LEU A 257 -13.86 -16.85 -2.70
C LEU A 257 -14.65 -16.70 -3.99
N GLN A 258 -15.99 -16.72 -3.88
CA GLN A 258 -16.88 -16.40 -4.97
C GLN A 258 -17.54 -15.06 -4.66
N VAL A 259 -17.14 -14.03 -5.41
CA VAL A 259 -17.82 -12.73 -5.40
C VAL A 259 -19.01 -12.83 -6.35
N ASP A 260 -20.14 -12.25 -5.95
CA ASP A 260 -21.33 -12.19 -6.79
C ASP A 260 -20.98 -11.50 -8.13
N PRO A 261 -21.13 -12.19 -9.27
CA PRO A 261 -20.83 -11.63 -10.59
C PRO A 261 -21.59 -10.34 -10.89
N ASP A 262 -22.78 -10.15 -10.32
CA ASP A 262 -23.60 -8.95 -10.54
C ASP A 262 -23.02 -7.71 -9.83
N LEU A 263 -22.09 -7.90 -8.88
CA LEU A 263 -21.39 -6.84 -8.17
C LEU A 263 -20.01 -6.52 -8.76
N LEU A 264 -19.53 -7.31 -9.72
CA LEU A 264 -18.21 -7.13 -10.32
C LEU A 264 -18.18 -5.95 -11.28
N THR A 265 -17.03 -5.28 -11.32
CA THR A 265 -16.83 -4.02 -12.03
C THR A 265 -15.70 -4.13 -13.05
N GLU A 266 -15.24 -3.01 -13.60
CA GLU A 266 -14.05 -2.99 -14.48
C GLU A 266 -12.81 -3.54 -13.77
N TRP A 267 -12.71 -3.30 -12.45
CA TRP A 267 -11.69 -3.91 -11.60
C TRP A 267 -12.28 -4.98 -10.67
N THR A 268 -11.49 -6.03 -10.45
CA THR A 268 -11.76 -7.08 -9.47
C THR A 268 -10.45 -7.65 -8.95
N ALA A 269 -10.41 -8.04 -7.69
CA ALA A 269 -9.22 -8.66 -7.10
C ALA A 269 -9.11 -10.13 -7.53
N PRO A 270 -8.08 -10.53 -8.30
CA PRO A 270 -7.85 -11.93 -8.60
C PRO A 270 -7.36 -12.67 -7.36
N THR A 271 -7.45 -14.00 -7.35
CA THR A 271 -6.87 -14.82 -6.28
C THR A 271 -5.34 -14.78 -6.36
N VAL A 272 -4.68 -14.67 -5.21
CA VAL A 272 -3.23 -14.79 -5.13
C VAL A 272 -2.78 -16.15 -5.66
N GLU A 273 -1.64 -16.19 -6.36
CA GLU A 273 -1.02 -17.44 -6.81
C GLU A 273 -0.40 -18.14 -5.60
N TRP A 274 -1.21 -18.92 -4.89
CA TRP A 274 -0.84 -19.60 -3.64
C TRP A 274 0.40 -20.49 -3.79
N GLU A 275 0.58 -21.07 -4.96
CA GLU A 275 1.71 -21.93 -5.30
C GLU A 275 3.03 -21.15 -5.41
N SER A 276 2.98 -19.84 -5.61
CA SER A 276 4.15 -18.95 -5.63
C SER A 276 4.60 -18.53 -4.22
N LEU A 277 3.77 -18.73 -3.20
CA LEU A 277 4.09 -18.43 -1.80
C LEU A 277 4.67 -19.64 -1.08
N PRO A 278 5.56 -19.45 -0.09
CA PRO A 278 6.00 -20.57 0.74
C PRO A 278 4.81 -21.11 1.55
N SER A 279 4.91 -22.37 1.99
CA SER A 279 3.92 -23.00 2.88
C SER A 279 4.03 -22.47 4.31
N TRP A 280 3.79 -21.17 4.47
CA TRP A 280 3.83 -20.41 5.71
C TRP A 280 2.41 -20.07 6.17
N GLU A 281 2.27 -19.69 7.44
CA GLU A 281 0.98 -19.33 7.98
C GLU A 281 0.55 -17.94 7.47
N MET A 282 -0.75 -17.81 7.15
CA MET A 282 -1.36 -16.57 6.69
C MET A 282 -2.23 -15.98 7.81
N GLY A 283 -1.97 -14.72 8.15
CA GLY A 283 -2.84 -13.92 9.02
C GLY A 283 -3.89 -13.22 8.18
N VAL A 284 -5.08 -13.83 8.07
CA VAL A 284 -6.22 -13.30 7.28
C VAL A 284 -7.50 -13.50 8.08
N ASP A 285 -8.30 -12.44 8.24
CA ASP A 285 -9.69 -12.57 8.69
C ASP A 285 -10.55 -12.97 7.49
N GLN A 286 -11.10 -14.18 7.50
CA GLN A 286 -11.89 -14.70 6.39
C GLN A 286 -13.37 -14.34 6.47
N ASN A 287 -13.80 -13.64 7.54
CA ASN A 287 -15.21 -13.33 7.77
C ASN A 287 -15.56 -11.88 7.43
N VAL A 288 -14.59 -10.97 7.58
CA VAL A 288 -14.79 -9.53 7.36
C VAL A 288 -13.93 -9.10 6.17
N PRO A 289 -14.52 -8.56 5.09
CA PRO A 289 -13.75 -8.07 3.96
C PRO A 289 -12.91 -6.85 4.35
N THR A 290 -11.78 -6.68 3.67
CA THR A 290 -10.80 -5.63 3.96
C THR A 290 -10.83 -4.50 2.96
N ASN A 291 -11.49 -4.66 1.82
CA ASN A 291 -11.60 -3.65 0.76
C ASN A 291 -13.02 -3.66 0.14
N ARG A 292 -13.46 -2.50 -0.33
CA ARG A 292 -14.65 -2.34 -1.17
C ARG A 292 -14.27 -1.86 -2.57
N SER A 293 -15.08 -2.20 -3.57
CA SER A 293 -14.99 -1.54 -4.88
C SER A 293 -15.30 -0.04 -4.78
N LEU A 294 -14.64 0.72 -5.64
CA LEU A 294 -14.81 2.18 -5.77
C LEU A 294 -15.57 2.58 -7.05
N ILE A 295 -16.39 1.72 -7.64
CA ILE A 295 -17.21 2.10 -8.81
C ILE A 295 -18.27 3.17 -8.47
N MET A 296 -18.69 3.26 -7.21
CA MET A 296 -19.65 4.26 -6.73
C MET A 296 -19.46 4.53 -5.23
N PRO A 297 -20.02 5.62 -4.69
CA PRO A 297 -19.98 5.92 -3.27
C PRO A 297 -20.55 4.79 -2.42
N TYR A 298 -19.94 4.51 -1.27
CA TYR A 298 -20.40 3.49 -0.32
C TYR A 298 -21.74 3.85 0.32
N VAL A 299 -21.88 5.13 0.71
CA VAL A 299 -23.12 5.63 1.34
C VAL A 299 -24.30 5.41 0.41
N GLY A 300 -25.27 4.61 0.87
CA GLY A 300 -26.47 4.27 0.10
C GLY A 300 -26.30 3.15 -0.94
N ASN A 301 -25.08 2.61 -1.14
CA ASN A 301 -24.82 1.54 -2.12
C ASN A 301 -24.10 0.31 -1.54
N LYS A 302 -24.00 0.17 -0.22
CA LYS A 302 -23.31 -0.94 0.47
C LYS A 302 -23.58 -2.36 -0.05
N GLU A 303 -24.82 -2.64 -0.46
CA GLU A 303 -25.24 -3.96 -0.98
C GLU A 303 -25.00 -4.12 -2.50
N LYS A 304 -24.59 -3.06 -3.19
CA LYS A 304 -24.31 -3.04 -4.63
C LYS A 304 -22.81 -3.01 -4.94
N LEU A 305 -21.97 -3.04 -3.92
CA LEU A 305 -20.52 -2.95 -4.06
C LEU A 305 -19.90 -4.30 -3.74
N ALA A 306 -19.06 -4.78 -4.66
CA ALA A 306 -18.19 -5.91 -4.37
C ALA A 306 -17.25 -5.58 -3.20
N LYS A 307 -16.95 -6.60 -2.40
CA LYS A 307 -16.05 -6.52 -1.24
C LYS A 307 -15.03 -7.64 -1.35
N PHE A 308 -13.79 -7.33 -1.01
CA PHE A 308 -12.65 -8.22 -1.22
C PHE A 308 -11.84 -8.41 0.06
N PHE A 309 -11.07 -9.50 0.11
CA PHE A 309 -10.22 -9.88 1.23
C PHE A 309 -8.76 -9.83 0.77
N ILE A 310 -8.21 -8.63 0.68
CA ILE A 310 -6.91 -8.37 0.02
C ILE A 310 -5.82 -7.87 0.97
N ASP A 311 -6.16 -7.61 2.23
CA ASP A 311 -5.20 -7.16 3.24
C ASP A 311 -4.93 -8.28 4.25
N GLY A 312 -3.66 -8.47 4.58
CA GLY A 312 -3.27 -9.52 5.53
C GLY A 312 -1.77 -9.73 5.58
N PHE A 313 -1.38 -10.78 6.30
CA PHE A 313 0.01 -11.09 6.61
C PHE A 313 0.38 -12.52 6.17
N ILE A 314 1.66 -12.72 5.88
CA ILE A 314 2.32 -14.02 5.83
C ILE A 314 3.47 -14.00 6.85
N VAL A 315 3.59 -15.05 7.66
CA VAL A 315 4.58 -15.11 8.75
C VAL A 315 5.46 -16.34 8.66
N SER A 316 6.75 -16.19 9.00
CA SER A 316 7.68 -17.30 8.99
C SER A 316 7.37 -18.36 10.06
N PRO A 317 7.83 -19.62 9.90
CA PRO A 317 7.48 -20.73 10.80
C PRO A 317 7.90 -20.56 12.28
N ASN A 318 8.83 -19.65 12.57
CA ASN A 318 9.25 -19.28 13.92
C ASN A 318 8.38 -18.18 14.54
N ILE A 319 7.26 -17.81 13.93
CA ILE A 319 6.24 -16.91 14.47
C ILE A 319 4.94 -17.68 14.59
N GLN A 320 4.31 -17.60 15.75
CA GLN A 320 2.96 -18.12 15.97
C GLN A 320 1.95 -16.97 15.87
N ILE A 321 0.96 -17.11 15.00
CA ILE A 321 -0.21 -16.22 15.00
C ILE A 321 -1.13 -16.62 16.16
N ILE A 322 -1.51 -15.64 16.97
CA ILE A 322 -2.51 -15.82 18.04
C ILE A 322 -3.90 -15.51 17.50
N GLU A 323 -4.02 -14.41 16.76
CA GLU A 323 -5.28 -13.95 16.19
C GLU A 323 -4.99 -12.99 15.04
N THR A 324 -5.82 -13.02 13.99
CA THR A 324 -5.92 -11.93 13.01
C THR A 324 -7.38 -11.50 12.90
N LYS A 325 -7.63 -10.20 13.04
CA LYS A 325 -8.98 -9.61 12.98
C LYS A 325 -8.98 -8.29 12.23
N VAL A 326 -10.05 -8.08 11.47
CA VAL A 326 -10.36 -6.76 10.91
C VAL A 326 -11.02 -5.90 11.99
N SER A 327 -10.53 -4.67 12.19
CA SER A 327 -11.14 -3.70 13.08
C SER A 327 -11.99 -2.70 12.29
N ALA A 328 -13.11 -3.20 11.77
CA ALA A 328 -13.93 -2.49 10.80
C ALA A 328 -14.39 -1.11 11.27
N MET A 329 -14.33 -0.15 10.35
CA MET A 329 -14.85 1.22 10.42
C MET A 329 -16.03 1.40 9.44
N ASP A 330 -16.48 0.32 8.81
CA ASP A 330 -17.50 0.29 7.75
C ASP A 330 -17.12 1.16 6.55
N PHE A 331 -15.84 1.11 6.14
CA PHE A 331 -15.26 1.85 5.02
C PHE A 331 -15.48 3.38 5.07
N LYS A 332 -15.66 3.92 6.28
CA LYS A 332 -16.06 5.32 6.45
C LYS A 332 -14.99 6.32 6.03
N TYR A 333 -13.74 6.02 6.36
CA TYR A 333 -12.61 6.94 6.21
C TYR A 333 -11.55 6.45 5.21
N SER A 334 -11.71 5.22 4.72
CA SER A 334 -10.95 4.60 3.64
C SER A 334 -11.80 3.50 3.01
N ASP A 335 -11.49 3.17 1.77
CA ASP A 335 -12.02 2.03 1.03
C ASP A 335 -11.45 0.69 1.52
N HIS A 336 -10.50 0.73 2.44
CA HIS A 336 -9.97 -0.42 3.16
C HIS A 336 -10.33 -0.40 4.65
N GLU A 337 -10.14 -1.55 5.30
CA GLU A 337 -10.27 -1.72 6.75
C GLU A 337 -8.94 -2.10 7.39
N PRO A 338 -8.65 -1.63 8.62
CA PRO A 338 -7.42 -1.99 9.31
C PRO A 338 -7.46 -3.46 9.74
N VAL A 339 -6.40 -4.20 9.41
CA VAL A 339 -6.19 -5.59 9.83
C VAL A 339 -5.18 -5.62 10.96
N ARG A 340 -5.56 -6.18 12.12
CA ARG A 340 -4.68 -6.35 13.27
C ARG A 340 -4.38 -7.82 13.49
N MET A 341 -3.08 -8.15 13.58
CA MET A 341 -2.59 -9.47 13.94
C MET A 341 -1.88 -9.43 15.29
N LYS A 342 -2.20 -10.37 16.17
CA LYS A 342 -1.46 -10.68 17.40
C LYS A 342 -0.59 -11.89 17.17
N PHE A 343 0.65 -11.85 17.65
CA PHE A 343 1.63 -12.90 17.38
C PHE A 343 2.66 -13.03 18.50
N VAL A 344 3.36 -14.17 18.52
CA VAL A 344 4.48 -14.45 19.42
C VAL A 344 5.67 -14.95 18.60
N LEU A 345 6.88 -14.48 18.93
CA LEU A 345 8.11 -15.02 18.38
C LEU A 345 8.52 -16.27 19.17
N LEU A 346 8.70 -17.40 18.48
CA LEU A 346 9.15 -18.67 19.05
C LEU A 346 10.68 -18.72 19.21
N ASP A 347 11.24 -19.83 19.67
CA ASP A 347 12.71 -20.03 19.79
C ASP A 347 13.46 -20.16 18.45
#